data_AF-A0A412VJ22-F1
#
_entry.id   AF-A0A412VJ22-F1
#
_cell.length_a   1.000
_cell.length_b   1.000
_cell.length_c   1.000
_cell.angle_alpha   90.00
_cell.angle_beta   90.00
_cell.angle_gamma   90.00
#
_symmetry.space_group_name_H-M   'P 1'
#
loop_
_entity.id
_entity.type
_entity.pdbx_description
1 polymer ?
#
loop_
_entity_poly.entity_id
_entity_poly.type
_entity_poly.pdbx_seq_one_letter_code
_entity_poly.pdbx_strand_id
1 'polypeptide(L)'
;MKTTEIKIKNFTGSCYGVFENGNFISSNDGWQKMIDQATAIANEGVSKCTIATLKFAGTDEEPIVQEGTVIMKFTKVGDTVYITNQLN
;
A
#
# COMPACT_ATOMS: atom_id res chain seq x y z
N MET A 1 5.26 8.66 36.33
CA MET A 1 5.87 8.44 35.01
C MET A 1 4.83 8.75 33.95
N LYS A 2 5.16 9.55 32.92
CA LYS A 2 4.30 9.66 31.73
C LYS A 2 4.53 8.38 30.93
N THR A 3 3.49 7.58 30.75
CA THR A 3 3.56 6.38 29.93
C THR A 3 3.70 6.82 28.48
N THR A 4 4.85 6.55 27.85
CA THR A 4 5.02 6.77 26.42
C THR A 4 4.20 5.71 25.70
N GLU A 5 3.24 6.13 24.89
CA GLU A 5 2.46 5.23 24.05
C GLU A 5 3.39 4.57 23.01
N ILE A 6 3.37 3.24 22.95
CA ILE A 6 4.12 2.47 21.95
C ILE A 6 3.19 2.17 20.78
N LYS A 7 3.54 2.66 19.59
CA LYS A 7 2.83 2.33 18.35
C LYS A 7 3.42 1.04 17.76
N ILE A 8 2.60 0.00 17.64
CA ILE A 8 3.01 -1.29 17.06
C ILE A 8 2.57 -1.35 15.60
N LYS A 9 3.51 -1.61 14.67
CA LYS A 9 3.21 -1.93 13.27
C LYS A 9 3.67 -3.36 12.98
N ASN A 10 2.72 -4.28 12.82
CA ASN A 10 3.01 -5.69 12.58
C ASN A 10 2.75 -6.06 11.10
N PHE A 11 3.81 -6.34 10.35
CA PHE A 11 3.77 -6.72 8.95
C PHE A 11 3.95 -8.22 8.71
N THR A 12 3.96 -9.06 9.75
CA THR A 12 4.19 -10.51 9.58
C THR A 12 3.00 -11.23 8.95
N GLY A 13 1.80 -10.62 8.97
CA GLY A 13 0.58 -11.18 8.38
C GLY A 13 0.40 -10.94 6.87
N SER A 14 1.15 -10.00 6.28
CA SER A 14 1.04 -9.66 4.86
C SER A 14 2.37 -9.12 4.34
N CYS A 15 2.86 -9.69 3.24
CA CYS A 15 4.00 -9.16 2.50
C CYS A 15 3.61 -8.11 1.45
N TYR A 16 2.35 -7.65 1.46
CA TYR A 16 1.80 -6.67 0.51
C TYR A 16 1.22 -5.43 1.21
N GLY A 17 1.21 -4.32 0.48
CA GLY A 17 0.56 -3.07 0.90
C GLY A 17 0.07 -2.23 -0.26
N VAL A 18 -0.78 -1.25 0.07
CA VAL A 18 -1.29 -0.22 -0.84
C VAL A 18 -0.31 0.94 -0.86
N PHE A 19 0.02 1.40 -2.08
CA PHE A 19 0.89 2.55 -2.30
C PHE A 19 0.18 3.58 -3.17
N GLU A 20 0.40 4.85 -2.83
CA GLU A 20 -0.05 6.01 -3.59
C GLU A 20 1.17 6.83 -4.00
N ASN A 21 1.42 6.94 -5.32
CA ASN A 21 2.59 7.62 -5.86
C ASN A 21 3.92 7.13 -5.22
N GLY A 22 4.00 5.84 -4.87
CA GLY A 22 5.16 5.22 -4.22
C GLY A 22 5.21 5.36 -2.69
N ASN A 23 4.28 6.10 -2.08
CA ASN A 23 4.18 6.23 -0.62
C ASN A 23 3.29 5.14 -0.03
N PHE A 24 3.75 4.54 1.06
CA PHE A 24 3.00 3.50 1.77
C PHE A 24 1.75 4.08 2.44
N ILE A 25 0.60 3.46 2.21
CA ILE A 25 -0.68 3.85 2.80
C ILE A 25 -1.12 2.87 3.89
N SER A 26 -1.23 1.59 3.54
CA SER A 26 -1.73 0.55 4.45
C SER A 26 -1.26 -0.85 4.04
N SER A 27 -1.37 -1.79 4.99
CA SER A 27 -1.11 -3.23 4.80
C SER A 27 -1.92 -4.02 5.81
N ASN A 28 -2.11 -5.32 5.57
CA ASN A 28 -2.70 -6.25 6.55
C ASN A 28 -4.19 -6.00 6.87
N ASP A 29 -4.89 -5.30 5.97
CA ASP A 29 -6.33 -5.02 6.05
C ASP A 29 -7.22 -6.16 5.49
N GLY A 30 -6.58 -7.23 4.99
CA GLY A 30 -7.23 -8.25 4.16
C GLY A 30 -7.18 -7.88 2.67
N TRP A 31 -7.03 -8.88 1.80
CA TRP A 31 -6.80 -8.67 0.36
C TRP A 31 -7.88 -7.83 -0.31
N GLN A 32 -9.16 -8.14 -0.07
CA GLN A 32 -10.28 -7.39 -0.65
C GLN A 32 -10.30 -5.94 -0.18
N LYS A 33 -10.06 -5.68 1.10
CA LYS A 33 -10.06 -4.32 1.65
C LYS A 33 -8.92 -3.47 1.06
N MET A 34 -7.76 -4.07 0.78
CA MET A 34 -6.68 -3.39 0.06
C MET A 34 -7.09 -3.02 -1.38
N ILE A 35 -7.80 -3.91 -2.09
CA ILE A 35 -8.35 -3.63 -3.43
C ILE A 35 -9.37 -2.49 -3.37
N ASP A 36 -10.30 -2.53 -2.41
CA ASP A 36 -11.34 -1.51 -2.26
C ASP A 36 -10.72 -0.13 -1.96
N GLN A 37 -9.74 -0.10 -1.04
CA GLN A 37 -9.01 1.13 -0.71
C GLN A 37 -8.22 1.66 -1.91
N ALA A 38 -7.48 0.82 -2.62
CA ALA A 38 -6.73 1.22 -3.80
C ALA A 38 -7.65 1.71 -4.93
N THR A 39 -8.83 1.11 -5.08
CA THR A 39 -9.85 1.54 -6.04
C THR A 39 -10.43 2.89 -5.67
N ALA A 40 -10.72 3.12 -4.39
CA ALA A 40 -11.22 4.41 -3.91
C ALA A 40 -10.20 5.53 -4.18
N ILE A 41 -8.93 5.31 -3.84
CA ILE A 41 -7.83 6.26 -4.10
C ILE A 41 -7.71 6.53 -5.61
N ALA A 42 -7.66 5.48 -6.44
CA ALA A 42 -7.56 5.64 -7.88
C ALA A 42 -8.79 6.37 -8.48
N ASN A 43 -9.98 6.18 -7.92
CA ASN A 43 -11.19 6.84 -8.38
C ASN A 43 -11.20 8.35 -8.13
N GLU A 44 -10.49 8.85 -7.12
CA GLU A 44 -10.28 10.29 -6.93
C GLU A 44 -9.52 10.90 -8.12
N GLY A 45 -8.74 10.09 -8.86
CA GLY A 45 -8.14 10.46 -10.14
C GLY A 45 -6.90 11.35 -10.03
N VAL A 46 -6.38 11.56 -8.82
CA VAL A 46 -5.25 12.46 -8.54
C VAL A 46 -3.91 11.71 -8.50
N SER A 47 -3.94 10.40 -8.28
CA SER A 47 -2.75 9.63 -7.95
C SER A 47 -2.70 8.24 -8.60
N LYS A 48 -1.49 7.75 -8.82
CA LYS A 48 -1.25 6.36 -9.23
C LYS A 48 -1.32 5.49 -7.99
N CYS A 49 -2.26 4.54 -7.98
CA CYS A 49 -2.39 3.58 -6.89
C CYS A 49 -1.97 2.18 -7.31
N THR A 50 -1.26 1.49 -6.42
CA THR A 50 -0.71 0.15 -6.63
C THR A 50 -0.89 -0.71 -5.38
N ILE A 51 -0.99 -2.02 -5.58
CA ILE A 51 -0.69 -3.00 -4.53
C ILE A 51 0.64 -3.63 -4.89
N ALA A 52 1.60 -3.59 -3.96
CA ALA A 52 2.96 -4.05 -4.18
C ALA A 52 3.47 -4.85 -2.97
N THR A 53 4.51 -5.64 -3.20
CA THR A 53 5.29 -6.23 -2.09
C THR A 53 5.90 -5.14 -1.22
N LEU A 54 6.03 -5.41 0.07
CA LEU A 54 6.69 -4.52 1.02
C LEU A 54 8.20 -4.70 0.94
N LYS A 55 8.93 -3.60 0.72
CA LYS A 55 10.39 -3.55 0.85
C LYS A 55 10.74 -2.73 2.08
N PHE A 56 11.50 -3.29 3.00
CA PHE A 56 11.98 -2.57 4.18
C PHE A 56 13.38 -2.03 3.93
N ALA A 57 13.60 -0.77 4.29
CA ALA A 57 14.87 -0.05 4.20
C ALA A 57 15.06 0.84 5.45
N GLY A 58 16.14 1.62 5.49
CA GLY A 58 16.45 2.52 6.62
C GLY A 58 17.30 1.82 7.69
N THR A 59 17.15 2.26 8.93
CA THR A 59 17.85 1.69 10.10
C THR A 59 16.87 1.09 11.09
N ASP A 60 17.37 0.43 12.14
CA ASP A 60 16.54 -0.12 13.21
C ASP A 60 15.82 0.99 14.00
N GLU A 61 16.42 2.18 14.09
CA GLU A 61 15.85 3.37 14.71
C GLU A 61 14.84 4.09 13.80
N GLU A 62 15.08 4.09 12.49
CA GLU A 62 14.25 4.75 11.48
C GLU A 62 13.91 3.80 10.31
N PRO A 63 12.98 2.85 10.51
CA PRO A 63 12.57 1.92 9.46
C PRO A 63 11.69 2.61 8.43
N ILE A 64 11.95 2.34 7.15
CA ILE A 64 11.21 2.88 6.00
C ILE A 64 10.54 1.74 5.24
N VAL A 65 9.25 1.90 4.95
CA VAL A 65 8.50 1.01 4.06
C VAL A 65 8.51 1.60 2.66
N GLN A 66 9.10 0.87 1.71
CA GLN A 66 9.20 1.24 0.30
C GLN A 66 8.33 0.33 -0.56
N GLU A 67 7.91 0.86 -1.71
CA GLU A 67 7.26 0.08 -2.76
C GLU A 67 8.26 -0.95 -3.32
N GLY A 68 7.90 -2.23 -3.22
CA GLY A 68 8.64 -3.33 -3.85
C GLY A 68 8.11 -3.63 -5.25
N THR A 69 8.05 -4.93 -5.59
CA THR A 69 7.43 -5.40 -6.83
C THR A 69 5.93 -5.11 -6.84
N VAL A 70 5.47 -4.36 -7.84
CA VAL A 70 4.05 -4.07 -8.08
C VAL A 70 3.33 -5.33 -8.55
N ILE A 71 2.22 -5.66 -7.92
CA ILE A 71 1.38 -6.84 -8.20
C ILE A 71 0.10 -6.42 -8.91
N MET A 72 -0.50 -5.30 -8.50
CA MET A 72 -1.68 -4.73 -9.14
C MET A 72 -1.50 -3.24 -9.38
N LYS A 73 -2.00 -2.75 -10.51
CA LYS A 73 -2.13 -1.32 -10.81
C LYS A 73 -3.59 -0.93 -10.93
N PHE A 74 -3.91 0.24 -10.38
CA PHE A 74 -5.23 0.85 -10.43
C PHE A 74 -5.09 2.15 -11.22
N THR A 75 -5.90 2.32 -12.25
CA THR A 75 -5.82 3.49 -13.13
C THR A 75 -7.20 3.91 -13.57
N LYS A 76 -7.56 5.17 -13.29
CA LYS A 76 -8.82 5.75 -13.74
C LYS A 76 -8.69 6.24 -15.18
N VAL A 77 -9.62 5.85 -16.04
CA VAL A 77 -9.79 6.37 -17.40
C VAL A 77 -11.27 6.71 -17.57
N GLY A 78 -11.57 8.00 -17.73
CA GLY A 78 -12.95 8.49 -17.67
C GLY A 78 -13.59 8.14 -16.32
N ASP A 79 -14.76 7.51 -16.37
CA ASP A 79 -15.51 7.09 -15.17
C ASP A 79 -15.23 5.64 -14.74
N THR A 80 -14.17 5.01 -15.27
CA THR A 80 -13.85 3.61 -14.99
C THR A 80 -12.47 3.49 -14.35
N VAL A 81 -12.38 2.70 -13.27
CA VAL A 81 -11.10 2.28 -12.69
C VAL A 81 -10.72 0.91 -13.24
N TYR A 82 -9.59 0.85 -13.94
CA TYR A 82 -9.00 -0.37 -14.45
C TYR A 82 -8.07 -0.97 -13.41
N ILE A 83 -8.26 -2.26 -13.13
CA ILE A 83 -7.41 -3.04 -12.23
C ILE A 83 -6.68 -4.08 -13.07
N THR A 84 -5.35 -4.02 -13.08
CA THR A 84 -4.52 -4.93 -13.90
C THR A 84 -3.55 -5.71 -13.02
N ASN A 85 -3.50 -7.03 -13.22
CA ASN A 85 -2.45 -7.88 -12.64
C ASN A 85 -1.13 -7.60 -13.36
N GLN A 86 -0.03 -7.55 -12.61
CA GLN A 86 1.32 -7.27 -13.10
C GLN A 86 2.30 -8.44 -12.89
N LEU A 87 1.82 -9.55 -12.31
CA LEU A 87 2.53 -10.81 -12.26
C LEU A 87 2.30 -11.53 -13.59
N ASN A 88 3.32 -11.51 -14.45
CA ASN A 88 3.36 -12.31 -15.68
C ASN A 88 3.68 -13.78 -15.38
#